data_AF-A0A9D6WUX2-F1
#
_entry.id   AF-A0A9D6WUX2-F1
#
_cell.length_a   1.000
_cell.length_b   1.000
_cell.length_c   1.000
_cell.angle_alpha   90.00
_cell.angle_beta   90.00
_cell.angle_gamma   90.00
#
_symmetry.space_group_name_H-M   'P 1'
#
loop_
_entity.id
_entity.type
_entity.pdbx_description
1 polymer ?
#
loop_
_entity_poly.entity_id
_entity_poly.type
_entity_poly.pdbx_seq_one_letter_code
_entity_poly.pdbx_strand_id
1 'polypeptide(L)'
;MEYTGDKNRNSIPDAKEIGIKHLEGDGDFRSQECIELLKQADIVVTNPPFSLFREYVAQLIGYDKKFLIVGTWNAITYKEIFKLVKENKIWIGINSNRNFSGFIVPKHYSLYGSEARVDENGNRIVSTNNTCWFTNMDNAKRHEDLILFKKYNKTNYPKYDNYDAIEVSKTADIPADYKGVMGVPVTFLDKYNPEQFEIIGSNRGVDQDPNRVYGRGSLLNGKETFKRLFIRNKKIGRVK
;
A
#
# COMPACT_ATOMS: atom_id res chain seq x y z
N MET A 1 -14.30 10.51 21.12
CA MET A 1 -14.18 11.98 20.95
C MET A 1 -14.94 12.34 19.68
N GLU A 2 -15.73 13.39 19.71
CA GLU A 2 -16.53 13.86 18.58
C GLU A 2 -16.33 15.36 18.42
N TYR A 3 -16.04 15.81 17.20
CA TYR A 3 -15.84 17.22 16.87
C TYR A 3 -16.77 17.58 15.72
N THR A 4 -17.56 18.63 15.90
CA THR A 4 -18.65 19.03 14.97
C THR A 4 -18.33 20.31 14.21
N GLY A 5 -17.07 20.76 14.25
CA GLY A 5 -16.62 21.99 13.62
C GLY A 5 -16.31 23.09 14.62
N ASP A 6 -15.68 24.14 14.10
CA ASP A 6 -15.18 25.28 14.87
C ASP A 6 -16.37 26.16 15.31
N LYS A 7 -16.52 26.33 16.62
CA LYS A 7 -17.59 27.09 17.26
C LYS A 7 -17.14 28.49 17.68
N ASN A 8 -15.83 28.74 17.74
CA ASN A 8 -15.26 29.99 18.24
C ASN A 8 -14.49 30.81 17.16
N ARG A 9 -14.39 30.28 15.94
CA ARG A 9 -13.74 30.87 14.74
C ARG A 9 -12.22 31.02 14.86
N ASN A 10 -11.55 30.23 15.70
CA ASN A 10 -10.10 30.27 15.84
C ASN A 10 -9.37 29.27 14.91
N SER A 11 -10.11 28.43 14.17
CA SER A 11 -9.60 27.37 13.28
C SER A 11 -8.72 26.31 13.98
N ILE A 12 -8.83 26.19 15.30
CA ILE A 12 -8.04 25.28 16.15
C ILE A 12 -9.02 24.46 16.99
N PRO A 13 -9.16 23.15 16.75
CA PRO A 13 -10.01 22.29 17.58
C PRO A 13 -9.56 22.34 19.03
N ASP A 14 -10.45 22.76 19.93
CA ASP A 14 -10.16 22.86 21.36
C ASP A 14 -10.96 21.85 22.21
N ALA A 15 -10.53 21.66 23.47
CA ALA A 15 -11.15 20.69 24.37
C ALA A 15 -12.61 21.02 24.75
N LYS A 16 -13.06 22.27 24.57
CA LYS A 16 -14.46 22.66 24.78
C LYS A 16 -15.33 22.30 23.56
N GLU A 17 -14.72 22.22 22.38
CA GLU A 17 -15.38 21.85 21.13
C GLU A 17 -15.39 20.32 20.89
N ILE A 18 -14.38 19.62 21.42
CA ILE A 18 -14.26 18.17 21.35
C ILE A 18 -15.09 17.52 22.46
N GLY A 19 -16.24 16.97 22.08
CA GLY A 19 -17.10 16.20 22.99
C GLY A 19 -16.55 14.80 23.25
N ILE A 20 -16.83 14.25 24.44
CA ILE A 20 -16.61 12.83 24.75
C ILE A 20 -17.94 12.12 24.64
N LYS A 21 -18.04 11.20 23.67
CA LYS A 21 -19.12 10.23 23.56
C LYS A 21 -18.55 8.86 23.91
N HIS A 22 -19.03 8.28 24.99
CA HIS A 22 -18.63 6.93 25.41
C HIS A 22 -19.33 5.91 24.52
N LEU A 23 -18.58 4.87 24.14
CA LEU A 23 -19.16 3.69 23.52
C LEU A 23 -19.84 2.84 24.59
N GLU A 24 -20.94 2.20 24.22
CA GLU A 24 -21.62 1.21 25.07
C GLU A 24 -20.86 -0.12 25.09
N GLY A 25 -20.20 -0.48 23.98
CA GLY A 25 -19.41 -1.69 23.82
C GLY A 25 -17.90 -1.53 24.05
N ASP A 26 -17.13 -2.53 23.60
CA ASP A 26 -15.67 -2.60 23.72
C ASP A 26 -14.90 -1.86 22.60
N GLY A 27 -15.63 -1.32 21.61
CA GLY A 27 -15.05 -0.62 20.47
C GLY A 27 -14.51 -1.54 19.38
N ASP A 28 -14.87 -2.82 19.36
CA ASP A 28 -14.59 -3.68 18.20
C ASP A 28 -15.29 -3.11 16.96
N PHE A 29 -14.53 -2.89 15.89
CA PHE A 29 -15.05 -2.34 14.62
C PHE A 29 -16.16 -3.20 13.98
N ARG A 30 -16.30 -4.45 14.42
CA ARG A 30 -17.31 -5.41 13.97
C ARG A 30 -18.60 -5.33 14.76
N SER A 31 -18.59 -4.64 15.90
CA SER A 31 -19.78 -4.43 16.72
C SER A 31 -20.84 -3.62 15.96
N GLN A 32 -22.12 -3.85 16.27
CA GLN A 32 -23.21 -3.11 15.64
C GLN A 32 -23.07 -1.61 15.89
N GLU A 33 -22.67 -1.22 17.11
CA GLU A 33 -22.43 0.17 17.49
C GLU A 33 -21.39 0.84 16.58
N CYS A 34 -20.22 0.21 16.39
CA CYS A 34 -19.17 0.75 15.52
C CYS A 34 -19.58 0.73 14.04
N ILE A 35 -20.37 -0.25 13.60
CA ILE A 35 -20.91 -0.31 12.23
C ILE A 35 -21.89 0.84 11.98
N GLU A 36 -22.75 1.20 12.94
CA GLU A 36 -23.66 2.35 12.79
C GLU A 36 -22.89 3.67 12.72
N LEU A 37 -21.76 3.80 13.44
CA LEU A 37 -20.86 4.94 13.28
C LEU A 37 -20.17 4.93 11.91
N LEU A 38 -19.71 3.77 11.44
CA LEU A 38 -19.09 3.61 10.13
C LEU A 38 -20.05 4.04 9.01
N LYS A 39 -21.32 3.65 9.08
CA LYS A 39 -22.34 4.00 8.08
C LYS A 39 -22.48 5.52 7.92
N GLN A 40 -22.36 6.28 9.01
CA GLN A 40 -22.44 7.74 9.01
C GLN A 40 -21.20 8.43 8.42
N ALA A 41 -20.05 7.74 8.37
CA ALA A 41 -18.80 8.31 7.89
C ALA A 41 -18.68 8.23 6.36
N ASP A 42 -18.16 9.28 5.72
CA ASP A 42 -17.74 9.23 4.31
C ASP A 42 -16.29 8.75 4.16
N ILE A 43 -15.42 9.23 5.05
CA ILE A 43 -13.99 8.96 5.05
C ILE A 43 -13.56 8.40 6.41
N VAL A 44 -12.81 7.30 6.39
CA VAL A 44 -12.21 6.69 7.58
C VAL A 44 -10.70 6.92 7.58
N VAL A 45 -10.19 7.61 8.61
CA VAL A 45 -8.75 7.82 8.82
C VAL A 45 -8.34 7.17 10.13
N THR A 46 -7.52 6.11 10.10
CA THR A 46 -7.18 5.36 11.31
C THR A 46 -5.87 4.56 11.22
N ASN A 47 -5.39 4.10 12.38
CA ASN A 47 -4.35 3.08 12.52
C ASN A 47 -5.01 1.77 12.99
N PRO A 48 -5.50 0.91 12.08
CA PRO A 48 -6.26 -0.28 12.43
C PRO A 48 -5.36 -1.37 13.05
N PRO A 49 -5.94 -2.37 13.75
CA PRO A 49 -5.19 -3.52 14.24
C PRO A 49 -4.55 -4.30 13.08
N PHE A 50 -3.22 -4.41 13.07
CA PHE A 50 -2.50 -5.05 11.95
C PHE A 50 -2.86 -6.53 11.77
N SER A 51 -3.20 -7.24 12.85
CA SER A 51 -3.67 -8.64 12.81
C SER A 51 -5.01 -8.79 12.09
N LEU A 52 -5.87 -7.78 12.14
CA LEU A 52 -7.21 -7.77 11.55
C LEU A 52 -7.28 -6.92 10.27
N PHE A 53 -6.14 -6.49 9.73
CA PHE A 53 -6.07 -5.55 8.61
C PHE A 53 -6.91 -6.00 7.39
N ARG A 54 -6.89 -7.30 7.06
CA ARG A 54 -7.67 -7.85 5.94
C ARG A 54 -9.17 -7.73 6.14
N GLU A 55 -9.63 -8.08 7.33
CA GLU A 55 -11.05 -8.04 7.71
C GLU A 55 -11.53 -6.59 7.77
N TYR A 56 -10.71 -5.69 8.32
CA TYR A 56 -10.98 -4.27 8.38
C TYR A 56 -11.11 -3.65 6.98
N VAL A 57 -10.15 -3.88 6.08
CA VAL A 57 -10.22 -3.40 4.69
C VAL A 57 -11.44 -3.98 3.97
N ALA A 58 -11.76 -5.26 4.18
CA ALA A 58 -12.95 -5.86 3.58
C ALA A 58 -14.24 -5.17 4.05
N GLN A 59 -14.33 -4.79 5.34
CA GLN A 59 -15.46 -4.03 5.87
C GLN A 59 -15.55 -2.64 5.23
N LEU A 60 -14.43 -1.89 5.14
CA LEU A 60 -14.43 -0.56 4.52
C LEU A 60 -14.86 -0.60 3.05
N ILE A 61 -14.39 -1.61 2.30
CA ILE A 61 -14.83 -1.83 0.91
C ILE A 61 -16.30 -2.22 0.84
N GLY A 62 -16.78 -3.08 1.74
CA GLY A 62 -18.18 -3.53 1.78
C GLY A 62 -19.18 -2.41 2.08
N TYR A 63 -18.76 -1.40 2.84
CA TYR A 63 -19.56 -0.21 3.15
C TYR A 63 -19.25 1.00 2.23
N ASP A 64 -18.51 0.79 1.14
CA ASP A 64 -18.11 1.82 0.16
C ASP A 64 -17.47 3.07 0.77
N LYS A 65 -16.58 2.87 1.75
CA LYS A 65 -15.94 3.97 2.46
C LYS A 65 -14.69 4.43 1.73
N LYS A 66 -14.48 5.74 1.70
CA LYS A 66 -13.17 6.30 1.41
C LYS A 66 -12.30 6.17 2.65
N PHE A 67 -10.99 5.95 2.48
CA PHE A 67 -10.15 5.76 3.65
C PHE A 67 -8.69 6.14 3.45
N LEU A 68 -8.04 6.49 4.56
CA LEU A 68 -6.60 6.65 4.69
C LEU A 68 -6.17 5.90 5.96
N ILE A 69 -5.63 4.70 5.81
CA ILE A 69 -5.33 3.82 6.95
C ILE A 69 -3.87 3.46 7.01
N VAL A 70 -3.33 3.36 8.22
CA VAL A 70 -1.96 2.88 8.43
C VAL A 70 -1.94 1.37 8.22
N GLY A 71 -0.92 0.87 7.53
CA GLY A 71 -0.65 -0.55 7.41
C GLY A 71 0.83 -0.81 7.25
N THR A 72 1.16 -2.05 6.94
CA THR A 72 2.53 -2.44 6.62
C THR A 72 2.64 -2.86 5.15
N TRP A 73 3.82 -2.69 4.55
CA TRP A 73 4.10 -3.12 3.18
C TRP A 73 3.85 -4.62 2.96
N ASN A 74 4.04 -5.42 4.00
CA ASN A 74 3.71 -6.85 3.96
C ASN A 74 2.23 -7.09 3.63
N ALA A 75 1.32 -6.22 4.07
CA ALA A 75 -0.11 -6.37 3.86
C ALA A 75 -0.51 -6.35 2.38
N ILE A 76 0.24 -5.65 1.53
CA ILE A 76 0.06 -5.66 0.06
C ILE A 76 0.05 -7.09 -0.49
N THR A 77 0.89 -7.95 0.09
CA THR A 77 1.12 -9.29 -0.44
C THR A 77 0.04 -10.28 -0.03
N TYR A 78 -0.84 -9.90 0.90
CA TYR A 78 -1.96 -10.71 1.34
C TYR A 78 -2.93 -10.93 0.18
N LYS A 79 -3.54 -12.12 0.12
CA LYS A 79 -4.36 -12.56 -1.01
C LYS A 79 -5.48 -11.56 -1.30
N GLU A 80 -6.22 -11.19 -0.27
CA GLU A 80 -7.40 -10.32 -0.34
C GLU A 80 -7.01 -8.88 -0.70
N ILE A 81 -5.92 -8.38 -0.13
CA ILE A 81 -5.41 -7.02 -0.37
C ILE A 81 -4.84 -6.90 -1.78
N PHE A 82 -4.00 -7.84 -2.21
CA PHE A 82 -3.41 -7.81 -3.54
C PHE A 82 -4.46 -7.83 -4.65
N LYS A 83 -5.56 -8.59 -4.45
CA LYS A 83 -6.69 -8.61 -5.39
C LYS A 83 -7.25 -7.19 -5.58
N LEU A 84 -7.49 -6.46 -4.49
CA LEU A 84 -7.98 -5.09 -4.54
C LEU A 84 -6.96 -4.13 -5.19
N VAL A 85 -5.65 -4.33 -4.95
CA VAL A 85 -4.59 -3.53 -5.61
C VAL A 85 -4.59 -3.76 -7.13
N LYS A 86 -4.63 -5.02 -7.57
CA LYS A 86 -4.68 -5.38 -8.99
C LYS A 86 -5.94 -4.85 -9.68
N GLU A 87 -7.07 -4.87 -8.98
CA GLU A 87 -8.34 -4.30 -9.45
C GLU A 87 -8.39 -2.76 -9.35
N ASN A 88 -7.29 -2.10 -8.94
CA ASN A 88 -7.19 -0.66 -8.74
C ASN A 88 -8.25 -0.09 -7.76
N LYS A 89 -8.66 -0.88 -6.77
CA LYS A 89 -9.61 -0.48 -5.71
C LYS A 89 -8.93 0.11 -4.48
N ILE A 90 -7.68 -0.26 -4.24
CA ILE A 90 -6.84 0.25 -3.14
C ILE A 90 -5.39 0.42 -3.63
N TRP A 91 -4.64 1.32 -3.03
CA TRP A 91 -3.22 1.53 -3.34
C TRP A 91 -2.46 2.06 -2.12
N ILE A 92 -1.14 2.10 -2.25
CA ILE A 92 -0.25 2.72 -1.28
C ILE A 92 -0.38 4.24 -1.39
N GLY A 93 -0.63 4.88 -0.26
CA GLY A 93 -0.72 6.33 -0.14
C GLY A 93 0.64 7.02 -0.20
N ILE A 94 0.60 8.34 -0.09
CA ILE A 94 1.81 9.18 -0.03
C ILE A 94 2.55 8.89 1.28
N ASN A 95 3.89 8.95 1.26
CA ASN A 95 4.77 8.68 2.41
C ASN A 95 4.71 7.22 2.90
N SER A 96 5.69 6.43 2.48
CA SER A 96 5.81 5.01 2.78
C SER A 96 7.26 4.66 3.15
N ASN A 97 7.48 3.53 3.84
CA ASN A 97 8.81 3.06 4.27
C ASN A 97 9.56 4.16 5.05
N ARG A 98 10.79 4.49 4.62
CA ARG A 98 11.67 5.50 5.23
C ARG A 98 11.11 6.92 5.17
N ASN A 99 10.14 7.18 4.29
CA ASN A 99 9.48 8.47 4.19
C ASN A 99 8.27 8.58 5.12
N PHE A 100 7.94 7.54 5.87
CA PHE A 100 6.87 7.60 6.87
C PHE A 100 7.32 8.44 8.08
N SER A 101 6.50 9.42 8.46
CA SER A 101 6.85 10.42 9.48
C SER A 101 7.19 9.82 10.85
N GLY A 102 6.67 8.63 11.14
CA GLY A 102 6.83 7.95 12.43
C GLY A 102 5.73 8.30 13.42
N PHE A 103 5.82 7.72 14.61
CA PHE A 103 4.85 7.89 15.68
C PHE A 103 5.50 8.65 16.84
N ILE A 104 4.83 9.68 17.34
CA ILE A 104 5.22 10.32 18.61
C ILE A 104 4.87 9.34 19.73
N VAL A 105 5.87 8.97 20.54
CA VAL A 105 5.73 8.02 21.63
C VAL A 105 5.88 8.71 23.00
N PRO A 106 5.23 8.18 24.05
CA PRO A 106 5.38 8.71 25.41
C PRO A 106 6.84 8.70 25.90
N LYS A 107 7.17 9.56 26.87
CA LYS A 107 8.52 9.67 27.46
C LYS A 107 9.04 8.36 28.07
N HIS A 108 8.16 7.48 28.54
CA HIS A 108 8.53 6.19 29.13
C HIS A 108 8.79 5.09 28.09
N TYR A 109 8.42 5.28 26.83
CA TYR A 109 8.63 4.27 25.79
C TYR A 109 10.12 4.20 25.42
N SER A 110 10.80 3.07 25.52
CA SER A 110 12.23 3.03 25.17
C SER A 110 12.46 3.35 23.68
N LEU A 111 13.42 4.22 23.38
CA LEU A 111 13.86 4.44 22.00
C LEU A 111 14.86 3.35 21.63
N TYR A 112 14.61 2.67 20.52
CA TYR A 112 15.46 1.60 20.02
C TYR A 112 15.54 1.64 18.49
N GLY A 113 16.66 1.16 17.96
CA GLY A 113 16.92 1.11 16.52
C GLY A 113 17.34 2.45 15.92
N SER A 114 17.77 2.41 14.65
CA SER A 114 18.24 3.58 13.90
C SER A 114 17.13 4.56 13.50
N GLU A 115 15.87 4.15 13.65
CA GLU A 115 14.69 4.90 13.21
C GLU A 115 14.00 5.67 14.36
N ALA A 116 14.64 5.69 15.54
CA ALA A 116 14.22 6.47 16.68
C ALA A 116 14.95 7.82 16.71
N ARG A 117 14.21 8.91 16.88
CA ARG A 117 14.77 10.27 16.95
C ARG A 117 14.02 11.15 17.94
N VAL A 118 14.64 12.26 18.32
CA VAL A 118 14.00 13.34 19.07
C VAL A 118 13.96 14.56 18.15
N ASP A 119 12.81 15.17 17.97
CA ASP A 119 12.69 16.40 17.18
C ASP A 119 13.06 17.66 18.00
N GLU A 120 13.05 18.81 17.35
CA GLU A 120 13.41 20.11 17.96
C GLU A 120 12.46 20.51 19.11
N ASN A 121 11.24 19.98 19.13
CA ASN A 121 10.25 20.21 20.17
C ASN A 121 10.37 19.20 21.34
N GLY A 122 11.36 18.30 21.29
CA GLY A 122 11.56 17.25 22.29
C GLY A 122 10.61 16.05 22.15
N ASN A 123 9.86 15.95 21.04
CA ASN A 123 9.02 14.79 20.78
C ASN A 123 9.88 13.59 20.42
N ARG A 124 9.59 12.46 21.06
CA ARG A 124 10.27 11.19 20.82
C ARG A 124 9.52 10.48 19.71
N ILE A 125 10.17 10.25 18.58
CA ILE A 125 9.56 9.69 17.38
C ILE A 125 10.19 8.34 17.08
N VAL A 126 9.35 7.32 16.87
CA VAL A 126 9.76 5.99 16.38
C VAL A 126 9.18 5.79 14.99
N SER A 127 10.04 5.52 14.01
CA SER A 127 9.60 5.11 12.67
C SER A 127 9.86 3.63 12.43
N THR A 128 9.05 3.02 11.58
CA THR A 128 9.19 1.63 11.17
C THR A 128 9.31 1.58 9.65
N ASN A 129 10.43 1.06 9.16
CA ASN A 129 10.79 0.98 7.74
C ASN A 129 9.90 0.06 6.88
N ASN A 130 8.74 -0.33 7.40
CA ASN A 130 7.75 -1.19 6.77
C ASN A 130 6.35 -0.54 6.78
N THR A 131 6.19 0.62 7.40
CA THR A 131 4.89 1.27 7.58
C THR A 131 4.54 2.12 6.37
N CYS A 132 3.27 2.14 6.01
CA CYS A 132 2.75 2.89 4.89
C CYS A 132 1.28 3.24 5.07
N TRP A 133 0.85 4.24 4.32
CA TRP A 133 -0.57 4.53 4.15
C TRP A 133 -1.18 3.61 3.09
N PHE A 134 -2.41 3.14 3.32
CA PHE A 134 -3.28 2.54 2.32
C PHE A 134 -4.49 3.44 2.12
N THR A 135 -4.91 3.59 0.87
CA THR A 135 -6.05 4.43 0.53
C THR A 135 -6.74 3.96 -0.76
N ASN A 136 -7.98 4.38 -0.95
CA ASN A 136 -8.73 4.33 -2.20
C ASN A 136 -9.13 5.74 -2.70
N MET A 137 -8.50 6.79 -2.14
CA MET A 137 -8.67 8.18 -2.54
C MET A 137 -7.56 8.57 -3.52
N ASP A 138 -7.97 9.13 -4.66
CA ASP A 138 -7.05 9.39 -5.76
C ASP A 138 -6.07 10.50 -5.42
N ASN A 139 -4.87 10.45 -6.00
CA ASN A 139 -3.82 11.42 -5.75
C ASN A 139 -2.87 11.54 -6.95
N ALA A 140 -2.22 12.70 -7.08
CA ALA A 140 -1.38 13.03 -8.22
C ALA A 140 -0.24 12.02 -8.45
N LYS A 141 0.40 11.51 -7.38
CA LYS A 141 1.51 10.55 -7.46
C LYS A 141 1.13 9.29 -8.24
N ARG A 142 -0.13 8.86 -8.14
CA ARG A 142 -0.64 7.66 -8.82
C ARG A 142 -0.67 7.80 -10.35
N HIS A 143 -0.61 9.03 -10.86
CA HIS A 143 -0.65 9.36 -12.28
C HIS A 143 0.72 9.80 -12.81
N GLU A 144 1.76 9.76 -11.97
CA GLU A 144 3.13 10.08 -12.39
C GLU A 144 3.71 8.94 -13.23
N ASP A 145 4.17 9.25 -14.44
CA ASP A 145 4.90 8.27 -15.25
C ASP A 145 6.28 7.99 -14.64
N LEU A 146 6.58 6.70 -14.47
CA LEU A 146 7.93 6.25 -14.18
C LEU A 146 8.81 6.48 -15.42
N ILE A 147 9.84 7.31 -15.29
CA ILE A 147 10.81 7.54 -16.37
C ILE A 147 11.62 6.26 -16.61
N LEU A 148 11.49 5.70 -17.81
CA LEU A 148 12.22 4.50 -18.24
C LEU A 148 13.33 4.90 -19.22
N PHE A 149 14.56 4.50 -18.94
CA PHE A 149 15.72 4.84 -19.76
C PHE A 149 16.61 3.64 -20.09
N LYS A 150 16.35 2.46 -19.51
CA LYS A 150 17.07 1.24 -19.85
C LYS A 150 16.55 0.64 -21.16
N LYS A 151 17.43 -0.07 -21.86
CA LYS A 151 17.09 -0.88 -23.03
C LYS A 151 17.23 -2.35 -22.71
N TYR A 152 16.31 -3.14 -23.22
CA TYR A 152 16.31 -4.59 -23.08
C TYR A 152 17.55 -5.20 -23.72
N ASN A 153 18.13 -6.17 -23.02
CA ASN A 153 19.13 -7.09 -23.55
C ASN A 153 19.07 -8.41 -22.79
N LYS A 154 19.37 -9.52 -23.46
CA LYS A 154 19.22 -10.86 -22.88
C LYS A 154 20.13 -11.11 -21.67
N THR A 155 21.27 -10.41 -21.58
CA THR A 155 22.26 -10.61 -20.52
C THR A 155 21.79 -10.04 -19.18
N ASN A 156 21.25 -8.82 -19.18
CA ASN A 156 20.82 -8.14 -17.95
C ASN A 156 19.39 -8.48 -17.54
N TYR A 157 18.59 -9.00 -18.47
CA TYR A 157 17.18 -9.29 -18.30
C TYR A 157 16.90 -10.75 -18.66
N PRO A 158 17.38 -11.70 -17.84
CA PRO A 158 17.20 -13.10 -18.11
C PRO A 158 15.71 -13.48 -18.05
N LYS A 159 15.31 -14.48 -18.82
CA LYS A 159 13.96 -15.04 -18.75
C LYS A 159 13.83 -16.01 -17.58
N TYR A 160 12.64 -16.11 -17.00
CA TYR A 160 12.33 -17.18 -16.05
C TYR A 160 12.27 -18.53 -16.77
N ASP A 161 12.63 -19.60 -16.06
CA ASP A 161 12.67 -20.96 -16.60
C ASP A 161 11.26 -21.51 -16.85
N ASN A 162 10.30 -21.09 -16.02
CA ASN A 162 8.95 -21.66 -15.94
C ASN A 162 7.83 -20.67 -16.26
N TYR A 163 8.16 -19.48 -16.77
CA TYR A 163 7.18 -18.47 -17.15
C TYR A 163 7.76 -17.54 -18.23
N ASP A 164 6.98 -17.21 -19.26
CA ASP A 164 7.43 -16.31 -20.34
C ASP A 164 7.40 -14.84 -19.91
N ALA A 165 8.32 -14.51 -19.02
CA ALA A 165 8.60 -13.17 -18.55
C ALA A 165 10.10 -13.00 -18.32
N ILE A 166 10.56 -11.75 -18.32
CA ILE A 166 11.92 -11.41 -17.91
C ILE A 166 11.97 -11.06 -16.43
N GLU A 167 13.08 -11.38 -15.77
CA GLU A 167 13.39 -10.88 -14.45
C GLU A 167 13.88 -9.42 -14.58
N VAL A 168 13.29 -8.52 -13.77
CA VAL A 168 13.80 -7.16 -13.57
C VAL A 168 14.04 -6.93 -12.08
N SER A 169 15.31 -6.93 -11.68
CA SER A 169 15.68 -7.00 -10.26
C SER A 169 15.38 -5.72 -9.47
N LYS A 170 15.28 -4.58 -10.16
CA LYS A 170 15.02 -3.26 -9.59
C LYS A 170 14.03 -2.49 -10.46
N THR A 171 13.10 -1.77 -9.82
CA THR A 171 12.16 -0.89 -10.52
C THR A 171 12.84 0.13 -11.44
N ALA A 172 14.02 0.63 -11.06
CA ALA A 172 14.79 1.58 -11.88
C ALA A 172 15.39 0.95 -13.15
N ASP A 173 15.44 -0.38 -13.22
CA ASP A 173 16.01 -1.09 -14.36
C ASP A 173 14.96 -1.54 -15.37
N ILE A 174 13.68 -1.21 -15.18
CA ILE A 174 12.60 -1.56 -16.13
C ILE A 174 12.96 -1.04 -17.54
N PRO A 175 13.08 -1.93 -18.56
CA PRO A 175 13.42 -1.52 -19.92
C PRO A 175 12.25 -0.80 -20.60
N ALA A 176 12.57 0.28 -21.32
CA ALA A 176 11.59 1.13 -22.01
C ALA A 176 11.04 0.51 -23.30
N ASP A 177 11.74 -0.48 -23.86
CA ASP A 177 11.50 -1.09 -25.18
C ASP A 177 10.97 -2.53 -25.13
N TYR A 178 10.79 -3.12 -23.93
CA TYR A 178 10.30 -4.50 -23.78
C TYR A 178 8.78 -4.60 -23.66
N LYS A 179 8.13 -5.16 -24.69
CA LYS A 179 6.66 -5.33 -24.77
C LYS A 179 6.10 -6.50 -23.93
N GLY A 180 6.95 -7.45 -23.55
CA GLY A 180 6.53 -8.67 -22.85
C GLY A 180 6.22 -8.45 -21.37
N VAL A 181 5.95 -9.55 -20.66
CA VAL A 181 5.74 -9.52 -19.21
C VAL A 181 7.07 -9.41 -18.48
N MET A 182 7.10 -8.61 -17.41
CA MET A 182 8.27 -8.35 -16.58
C MET A 182 7.97 -8.69 -15.13
N GLY A 183 8.85 -9.47 -14.48
CA GLY A 183 8.81 -9.72 -13.06
C GLY A 183 9.60 -8.65 -12.31
N VAL A 184 8.92 -7.77 -11.57
CA VAL A 184 9.50 -6.66 -10.80
C VAL A 184 9.36 -6.88 -9.29
N PRO A 185 10.14 -6.19 -8.44
CA PRO A 185 9.96 -6.25 -6.98
C PRO A 185 8.60 -5.70 -6.54
N VAL A 186 8.07 -6.17 -5.40
CA VAL A 186 6.80 -5.66 -4.84
C VAL A 186 6.83 -4.16 -4.57
N THR A 187 8.00 -3.61 -4.23
CA THR A 187 8.22 -2.17 -4.02
C THR A 187 7.96 -1.32 -5.27
N PHE A 188 7.82 -1.92 -6.46
CA PHE A 188 7.31 -1.26 -7.64
C PHE A 188 5.97 -0.54 -7.40
N LEU A 189 5.12 -1.05 -6.50
CA LEU A 189 3.82 -0.43 -6.21
C LEU A 189 3.91 0.98 -5.64
N ASP A 190 5.06 1.41 -5.10
CA ASP A 190 5.27 2.80 -4.70
C ASP A 190 5.31 3.75 -5.90
N LYS A 191 5.63 3.24 -7.09
CA LYS A 191 5.75 3.97 -8.36
C LYS A 191 4.76 3.49 -9.42
N TYR A 192 3.76 2.72 -9.00
CA TYR A 192 2.81 2.14 -9.93
C TYR A 192 1.83 3.20 -10.41
N ASN A 193 1.94 3.51 -11.70
CA ASN A 193 0.93 4.24 -12.43
C ASN A 193 0.12 3.26 -13.29
N PRO A 194 -1.18 3.06 -13.02
CA PRO A 194 -2.03 2.17 -13.78
C PRO A 194 -2.37 2.68 -15.16
N GLU A 195 -2.01 3.89 -15.56
CA GLU A 195 -2.07 4.34 -16.96
C GLU A 195 -0.84 3.87 -17.76
N GLN A 196 0.30 3.72 -17.08
CA GLN A 196 1.57 3.30 -17.67
C GLN A 196 1.73 1.78 -17.66
N PHE A 197 1.32 1.10 -16.58
CA PHE A 197 1.52 -0.33 -16.40
C PHE A 197 0.22 -1.06 -16.11
N GLU A 198 0.20 -2.35 -16.45
CA GLU A 198 -0.82 -3.30 -16.06
C GLU A 198 -0.22 -4.30 -15.08
N ILE A 199 -0.88 -4.55 -13.94
CA ILE A 199 -0.51 -5.64 -13.03
C ILE A 199 -1.21 -6.91 -13.50
N ILE A 200 -0.41 -7.86 -14.00
CA ILE A 200 -0.90 -9.14 -14.48
C ILE A 200 -1.12 -10.11 -13.31
N GLY A 201 -0.20 -10.15 -12.35
CA GLY A 201 -0.27 -11.06 -11.21
C GLY A 201 0.99 -11.04 -10.35
N SER A 202 1.20 -12.12 -9.58
CA SER A 202 2.42 -12.32 -8.80
C SER A 202 2.86 -13.79 -8.82
N ASN A 203 4.14 -14.05 -8.60
CA ASN A 203 4.67 -15.42 -8.55
C ASN A 203 4.34 -16.17 -7.23
N ARG A 204 3.65 -15.54 -6.27
CA ARG A 204 3.27 -16.17 -5.00
C ARG A 204 1.85 -15.79 -4.60
N GLY A 205 0.94 -16.77 -4.67
CA GLY A 205 -0.48 -16.62 -4.33
C GLY A 205 -1.38 -17.33 -5.34
N VAL A 206 -1.38 -18.67 -5.33
CA VAL A 206 -2.06 -19.58 -6.30
C VAL A 206 -3.52 -19.21 -6.57
N ASP A 207 -4.21 -18.61 -5.60
CA ASP A 207 -5.63 -18.24 -5.73
C ASP A 207 -5.85 -16.81 -6.29
N GLN A 208 -4.79 -16.11 -6.68
CA GLN A 208 -4.85 -14.79 -7.34
C GLN A 208 -5.00 -14.92 -8.86
N ASP A 209 -4.91 -16.15 -9.38
CA ASP A 209 -5.13 -16.48 -10.78
C ASP A 209 -5.91 -17.80 -10.92
N PRO A 210 -7.19 -17.74 -11.33
CA PRO A 210 -8.02 -18.92 -11.54
C PRO A 210 -7.42 -19.92 -12.54
N ASN A 211 -6.57 -19.44 -13.45
CA ASN A 211 -5.95 -20.26 -14.50
C ASN A 211 -4.63 -20.92 -14.05
N ARG A 212 -4.19 -20.70 -12.79
CA ARG A 212 -2.92 -21.22 -12.22
C ARG A 212 -1.67 -20.88 -13.04
N VAL A 213 -1.72 -19.85 -13.88
CA VAL A 213 -0.57 -19.28 -14.59
C VAL A 213 0.29 -18.49 -13.61
N TYR A 214 -0.32 -17.87 -12.60
CA TYR A 214 0.33 -17.10 -11.54
C TYR A 214 0.21 -17.77 -10.18
N GLY A 215 1.17 -17.49 -9.29
CA GLY A 215 1.14 -17.95 -7.90
C GLY A 215 1.96 -19.20 -7.57
N ARG A 216 2.71 -19.76 -8.54
CA ARG A 216 3.82 -20.69 -8.29
C ARG A 216 5.14 -19.94 -8.36
N GLY A 217 6.09 -20.32 -7.50
CA GLY A 217 7.42 -19.72 -7.47
C GLY A 217 8.02 -19.67 -8.88
N SER A 218 8.48 -18.49 -9.29
CA SER A 218 9.18 -18.33 -10.57
C SER A 218 10.64 -18.72 -10.39
N LEU A 219 11.16 -19.50 -11.33
CA LEU A 219 12.50 -20.05 -11.28
C LEU A 219 13.43 -19.27 -12.21
N LEU A 220 14.64 -19.03 -11.73
CA LEU A 220 15.73 -18.47 -12.52
C LEU A 220 16.96 -19.35 -12.32
N ASN A 221 17.45 -19.97 -13.40
CA ASN A 221 18.55 -20.93 -13.34
C ASN A 221 18.32 -22.04 -12.30
N GLY A 222 17.09 -22.57 -12.24
CA GLY A 222 16.66 -23.61 -11.32
C GLY A 222 16.41 -23.15 -9.87
N LYS A 223 16.62 -21.86 -9.56
CA LYS A 223 16.40 -21.31 -8.20
C LYS A 223 15.12 -20.49 -8.15
N GLU A 224 14.30 -20.71 -7.13
CA GLU A 224 13.12 -19.90 -6.91
C GLU A 224 13.49 -18.47 -6.53
N THR A 225 12.91 -17.50 -7.23
CA THR A 225 13.06 -16.08 -6.90
C THR A 225 12.15 -15.68 -5.75
N PHE A 226 12.53 -14.61 -5.04
CA PHE A 226 11.64 -13.93 -4.08
C PHE A 226 10.34 -13.44 -4.74
N LYS A 227 9.40 -12.92 -3.94
CA LYS A 227 8.12 -12.44 -4.45
C LYS A 227 8.31 -11.36 -5.54
N ARG A 228 7.68 -11.59 -6.70
CA ARG A 228 7.71 -10.73 -7.88
C ARG A 228 6.29 -10.39 -8.31
N LEU A 229 6.10 -9.16 -8.75
CA LEU A 229 4.90 -8.72 -9.46
C LEU A 229 5.15 -8.86 -10.95
N PHE A 230 4.22 -9.45 -11.65
CA PHE A 230 4.25 -9.51 -13.11
C PHE A 230 3.49 -8.34 -13.67
N ILE A 231 4.19 -7.51 -14.45
CA ILE A 231 3.64 -6.29 -15.04
C ILE A 231 3.85 -6.27 -16.55
N ARG A 232 3.05 -5.47 -17.24
CA ARG A 232 3.23 -5.12 -18.66
C ARG A 232 3.17 -3.61 -18.83
N ASN A 233 4.04 -3.04 -19.65
CA ASN A 233 3.98 -1.62 -20.00
C ASN A 233 2.93 -1.40 -21.10
N LYS A 234 1.95 -0.53 -20.83
CA LYS A 234 0.82 -0.23 -21.72
C LYS A 234 1.13 0.85 -22.75
N LYS A 235 2.21 1.63 -22.54
CA LYS A 235 2.58 2.76 -23.40
C LYS A 235 3.53 2.36 -24.53
N ILE A 236 4.14 1.17 -24.50
CA ILE A 236 5.04 0.72 -25.57
C ILE A 236 4.25 0.41 -26.84
N GLY A 237 4.58 1.10 -27.93
CA GLY A 237 3.91 0.95 -29.23
C GLY A 237 2.67 1.82 -29.41
N ARG A 238 2.31 2.65 -28.43
CA ARG A 238 1.44 3.81 -28.70
C ARG A 238 2.29 4.84 -29.43
N VAL A 239 2.10 4.92 -30.74
CA VAL A 239 2.60 6.05 -31.55
C VAL A 239 2.01 7.31 -30.92
N LYS A 240 2.87 8.25 -30.49
CA LYS A 240 2.43 9.60 -30.14
C LYS A 240 2.00 10.32 -31.41
#